data_AF-A0A538TME4-F1
#
_entry.id   AF-A0A538TME4-F1
#
_cell.length_a   1.000
_cell.length_b   1.000
_cell.length_c   1.000
_cell.angle_alpha   90.00
_cell.angle_beta   90.00
_cell.angle_gamma   90.00
#
_symmetry.space_group_name_H-M   'P 1'
#
loop_
_entity.id
_entity.type
_entity.pdbx_description
1 polymer ?
#
loop_
_entity_poly.entity_id
_entity_poly.type
_entity_poly.pdbx_seq_one_letter_code
_entity_poly.pdbx_strand_id
1 'polypeptide(L)'
;MLSRPILSARDGERGFALISALLVVLLASILGATFMSAVTGERAMSSNVHIARGALLSADAGVRVTQQTMANMAKAKLDSLVGAWSGVGPIISNPQGLFPTGVITTTGTNPSFTAQAKIAFTDSSLQPTAQSYDYTYTTNATGGFGSTGSRSVQTTGVLRVSCSRGSFADFLVFTNVHLSPGGNQVWFTSNTRFDGRVHTNTEYRFAYAPQFQDLVTSVNNDAWYNNAGSPVELNADNNGSVDVPGFFGGFDRGEPAITLPANSYSQQNAALGRNPSDTTPPSNSDINNALGLGWGGSPPPTGVYVLHSGSSLNGGIYVQGNLDRMTTSLDAYGRQVYTMKQGGTTTSITVDKSTNSTRVSVGASSTDYTGVPLGVAYVKGTVSDLRGPDRVGGSPPPAIARDTQLLLAATGDIVIQRDLTYEGYPNSQNVFGIYSSGGSVRVGGTAPDNMNLDAFVMATGAAGSFTVDGYGSGSSRGTFNLRGGMVESYYGAFGTFNSTTGQQATGYGRTFMYDRRGIIPPYYPVTNRFTANAPSARTLAWREL
;
A
#
# COMPACT_ATOMS: atom_id res chain seq x y z
N MET A 1 -82.03 -101.16 -20.36
CA MET A 1 -81.35 -100.73 -21.59
C MET A 1 -80.46 -99.53 -21.26
N LEU A 2 -79.13 -99.74 -21.34
CA LEU A 2 -78.01 -98.80 -21.50
C LEU A 2 -78.09 -97.37 -20.93
N SER A 3 -77.28 -97.06 -19.91
CA SER A 3 -76.77 -95.70 -19.66
C SER A 3 -75.25 -95.73 -19.47
N ARG A 4 -74.52 -95.13 -20.42
CA ARG A 4 -73.05 -95.01 -20.44
C ARG A 4 -72.56 -94.02 -19.36
N PRO A 5 -71.42 -94.26 -18.69
CA PRO A 5 -70.84 -93.31 -17.75
C PRO A 5 -70.10 -92.17 -18.45
N ILE A 6 -70.13 -91.01 -17.78
CA ILE A 6 -69.57 -89.71 -18.14
C ILE A 6 -68.04 -89.72 -17.98
N LEU A 7 -67.33 -89.23 -19.00
CA LEU A 7 -65.87 -89.00 -18.98
C LEU A 7 -65.51 -87.89 -17.97
N SER A 8 -64.60 -88.21 -17.05
CA SER A 8 -64.07 -87.28 -16.04
C SER A 8 -63.03 -86.33 -16.65
N ALA A 9 -63.39 -85.06 -16.81
CA ALA A 9 -62.53 -83.96 -17.25
C ALA A 9 -61.58 -83.48 -16.13
N ARG A 10 -60.52 -84.23 -15.81
CA ARG A 10 -59.55 -83.84 -14.75
C ARG A 10 -58.07 -83.86 -15.12
N ASP A 11 -57.68 -84.35 -16.29
CA ASP A 11 -56.26 -84.48 -16.67
C ASP A 11 -55.70 -83.33 -17.54
N GLY A 12 -56.57 -82.52 -18.16
CA GLY A 12 -56.14 -81.36 -18.98
C GLY A 12 -55.71 -80.13 -18.16
N GLU A 13 -56.28 -79.94 -16.96
CA GLU A 13 -56.05 -78.74 -16.14
C GLU A 13 -54.67 -78.76 -15.46
N ARG A 14 -54.16 -79.93 -15.09
CA ARG A 14 -52.84 -80.07 -14.45
C ARG A 14 -51.69 -79.85 -15.43
N GLY A 15 -51.84 -80.27 -16.69
CA GLY A 15 -50.85 -80.03 -17.74
C GLY A 15 -50.79 -78.56 -18.15
N PHE A 16 -51.95 -77.90 -18.30
CA PHE A 16 -52.03 -76.47 -18.60
C PHE A 16 -51.51 -75.60 -17.44
N ALA A 17 -51.80 -75.96 -16.20
CA ALA A 17 -51.27 -75.29 -15.02
C ALA A 17 -49.74 -75.44 -14.91
N LEU A 18 -49.17 -76.61 -15.22
CA LEU A 18 -47.72 -76.82 -15.22
C LEU A 18 -47.02 -76.01 -16.32
N ILE A 19 -47.57 -75.99 -17.54
CA ILE A 19 -47.03 -75.21 -18.66
C ILE A 19 -47.14 -73.70 -18.36
N SER A 20 -48.25 -73.25 -17.78
CA SER A 20 -48.43 -71.85 -17.38
C SER A 20 -47.49 -71.47 -16.24
N ALA A 21 -47.27 -72.34 -15.24
CA ALA A 21 -46.31 -72.12 -14.17
C ALA A 21 -44.86 -72.09 -14.71
N LEU A 22 -44.50 -72.98 -15.63
CA LEU A 22 -43.19 -72.98 -16.30
C LEU A 22 -42.99 -71.73 -17.15
N LEU A 23 -44.02 -71.29 -17.89
CA LEU A 23 -43.98 -70.06 -18.69
C LEU A 23 -43.82 -68.83 -17.80
N VAL A 24 -44.53 -68.76 -16.67
CA VAL A 24 -44.40 -67.66 -15.69
C VAL A 24 -43.01 -67.64 -15.05
N VAL A 25 -42.44 -68.81 -14.72
CA VAL A 25 -41.06 -68.91 -14.19
C VAL A 25 -40.02 -68.51 -15.23
N LEU A 26 -40.21 -68.90 -16.51
CA LEU A 26 -39.35 -68.48 -17.61
C LEU A 26 -39.44 -66.96 -17.86
N LEU A 27 -40.65 -66.40 -17.86
CA LEU A 27 -40.85 -64.96 -18.00
C LEU A 27 -40.25 -64.18 -16.83
N ALA A 28 -40.40 -64.68 -15.59
CA ALA A 28 -39.80 -64.09 -14.40
C ALA A 28 -38.27 -64.16 -14.43
N SER A 29 -37.67 -65.25 -14.92
CA SER A 29 -36.22 -65.36 -15.03
C SER A 29 -35.64 -64.47 -16.13
N ILE A 30 -36.32 -64.35 -17.28
CA ILE A 30 -35.95 -63.41 -18.34
C ILE A 30 -36.07 -61.96 -17.83
N LEU A 31 -37.16 -61.62 -17.13
CA LEU A 31 -37.34 -60.29 -16.55
C LEU A 31 -36.23 -59.99 -15.52
N GLY A 32 -35.90 -60.95 -14.66
CA GLY A 32 -34.83 -60.85 -13.68
C GLY A 32 -33.45 -60.66 -14.32
N ALA A 33 -33.14 -61.41 -15.38
CA ALA A 33 -31.90 -61.26 -16.14
C ALA A 33 -31.81 -59.89 -16.84
N THR A 34 -32.92 -59.42 -17.39
CA THR A 34 -33.00 -58.11 -18.06
C THR A 34 -32.83 -56.96 -17.05
N PHE A 35 -33.45 -57.06 -15.87
CA PHE A 35 -33.29 -56.11 -14.78
C PHE A 35 -31.84 -56.09 -14.25
N MET A 36 -31.23 -57.27 -14.04
CA MET A 36 -29.83 -57.36 -13.62
C MET A 36 -28.86 -56.79 -14.65
N SER A 37 -29.11 -57.01 -15.94
CA SER A 37 -28.32 -56.41 -17.03
C SER A 37 -28.45 -54.89 -17.05
N ALA A 38 -29.67 -54.35 -16.91
CA ALA A 38 -29.92 -52.92 -16.83
C ALA A 38 -29.24 -52.28 -15.60
N VAL A 39 -29.39 -52.87 -14.41
CA VAL A 39 -28.77 -52.38 -13.17
C VAL A 39 -27.23 -52.43 -13.24
N THR A 40 -26.67 -53.48 -13.86
CA THR A 40 -25.22 -53.57 -14.07
C THR A 40 -24.72 -52.52 -15.06
N GLY A 41 -25.48 -52.26 -16.12
CA GLY A 41 -25.23 -51.17 -17.07
C GLY A 41 -25.26 -49.79 -16.40
N GLU A 42 -26.29 -49.50 -15.60
CA GLU A 42 -26.41 -48.23 -14.87
C GLU A 42 -25.27 -48.04 -13.84
N ARG A 43 -24.91 -49.11 -13.11
CA ARG A 43 -23.77 -49.07 -12.18
C ARG A 43 -22.45 -48.84 -12.90
N ALA A 44 -22.23 -49.48 -14.05
CA ALA A 44 -21.02 -49.28 -14.86
C ALA A 44 -20.96 -47.86 -15.43
N MET A 45 -22.08 -47.33 -15.95
CA MET A 45 -22.17 -45.95 -16.43
C MET A 45 -21.93 -44.95 -15.30
N SER A 46 -22.56 -45.14 -14.15
CA SER A 46 -22.39 -44.27 -12.97
C SER A 46 -20.95 -44.30 -12.44
N SER A 47 -20.34 -45.48 -12.37
CA SER A 47 -18.93 -45.65 -12.01
C SER A 47 -18.00 -44.94 -13.01
N ASN A 48 -18.25 -45.09 -14.32
CA ASN A 48 -17.45 -44.43 -15.35
C ASN A 48 -17.58 -42.90 -15.29
N VAL A 49 -18.78 -42.37 -15.04
CA VAL A 49 -19.00 -40.93 -14.86
C VAL A 49 -18.29 -40.43 -13.60
N HIS A 50 -18.34 -41.17 -12.49
CA HIS A 50 -17.63 -40.83 -11.27
C HIS A 50 -16.11 -40.81 -11.48
N ILE A 51 -15.56 -41.84 -12.12
CA ILE A 51 -14.13 -41.94 -12.43
C ILE A 51 -13.69 -40.82 -13.38
N ALA A 52 -14.45 -40.53 -14.42
CA ALA A 52 -14.17 -39.44 -15.36
C ALA A 52 -14.22 -38.06 -14.67
N ARG A 53 -15.20 -37.82 -13.81
CA ARG A 53 -15.28 -36.58 -13.01
C ARG A 53 -14.11 -36.46 -12.04
N GLY A 54 -13.75 -37.53 -11.36
CA GLY A 54 -12.58 -37.56 -10.48
C GLY A 54 -11.29 -37.23 -11.22
N ALA A 55 -11.07 -37.83 -12.40
CA ALA A 55 -9.90 -37.57 -13.23
C ALA A 55 -9.87 -36.12 -13.76
N LEU A 56 -11.03 -35.57 -14.14
CA LEU A 56 -11.15 -34.17 -14.58
C LEU A 56 -10.83 -33.18 -13.44
N LEU A 57 -11.35 -33.44 -12.23
CA LEU A 57 -11.04 -32.63 -11.04
C LEU A 57 -9.55 -32.70 -10.68
N SER A 58 -8.93 -33.88 -10.79
CA SER A 58 -7.48 -34.03 -10.64
C SER A 58 -6.71 -33.21 -11.68
N ALA A 59 -7.19 -33.15 -12.93
CA ALA A 59 -6.57 -32.36 -13.99
C ALA A 59 -6.69 -30.84 -13.71
N ASP A 60 -7.85 -30.36 -13.24
CA ASP A 60 -8.04 -28.97 -12.82
C ASP A 60 -7.14 -28.60 -11.63
N ALA A 61 -6.97 -29.52 -10.68
CA ALA A 61 -6.02 -29.35 -9.58
C ALA A 61 -4.59 -29.17 -10.11
N GLY A 62 -4.19 -29.93 -11.12
CA GLY A 62 -2.88 -29.78 -11.78
C GLY A 62 -2.68 -28.42 -12.46
N VAL A 63 -3.74 -27.87 -13.08
CA VAL A 63 -3.70 -26.50 -13.62
C VAL A 63 -3.46 -25.49 -12.51
N ARG A 64 -4.23 -25.55 -11.41
CA ARG A 64 -4.12 -24.62 -10.28
C ARG A 64 -2.76 -24.69 -9.59
N VAL A 65 -2.24 -25.89 -9.37
CA VAL A 65 -0.91 -26.09 -8.77
C VAL A 65 0.19 -25.53 -9.67
N THR A 66 0.08 -25.73 -10.98
CA THR A 66 1.04 -25.17 -11.95
C THR A 66 0.99 -23.65 -11.97
N GLN A 67 -0.21 -23.05 -11.91
CA GLN A 67 -0.40 -21.60 -11.79
C GLN A 67 0.25 -21.03 -10.53
N GLN A 68 0.03 -21.65 -9.37
CA GLN A 68 0.66 -21.23 -8.12
C GLN A 68 2.18 -21.37 -8.18
N THR A 69 2.68 -22.46 -8.77
CA THR A 69 4.11 -22.69 -8.96
C THR A 69 4.74 -21.61 -9.84
N MET A 70 4.10 -21.25 -10.95
CA MET A 70 4.53 -20.13 -11.81
C MET A 70 4.58 -18.81 -11.04
N ALA A 71 3.54 -18.49 -10.27
CA ALA A 71 3.48 -17.28 -9.45
C ALA A 71 4.59 -17.24 -8.38
N ASN A 72 4.80 -18.34 -7.65
CA ASN A 72 5.83 -18.45 -6.63
C ASN A 72 7.24 -18.31 -7.22
N MET A 73 7.52 -18.94 -8.36
CA MET A 73 8.81 -18.80 -9.05
C MET A 73 9.05 -17.36 -9.52
N ALA A 74 8.02 -16.72 -10.10
CA ALA A 74 8.11 -15.33 -10.53
C ALA A 74 8.37 -14.39 -9.35
N LYS A 75 7.64 -14.57 -8.24
CA LYS A 75 7.81 -13.81 -6.99
C LYS A 75 9.24 -13.94 -6.46
N ALA A 76 9.72 -15.17 -6.26
CA ALA A 76 11.04 -15.43 -5.68
C ALA A 76 12.17 -14.85 -6.52
N LYS A 77 12.09 -15.00 -7.86
CA LYS A 77 13.08 -14.40 -8.77
C LYS A 77 13.00 -12.89 -8.79
N LEU A 78 11.81 -12.32 -8.83
CA LEU A 78 11.63 -10.87 -8.81
C LEU A 78 12.14 -10.27 -7.49
N ASP A 79 11.86 -10.88 -6.35
CA ASP A 79 12.40 -10.45 -5.04
C ASP A 79 13.94 -10.43 -5.05
N SER A 80 14.57 -11.47 -5.60
CA SER A 80 16.03 -11.53 -5.73
C SER A 80 16.60 -10.45 -6.66
N LEU A 81 15.95 -10.21 -7.82
CA LEU A 81 16.37 -9.18 -8.77
C LEU A 81 16.19 -7.77 -8.21
N VAL A 82 15.08 -7.52 -7.51
CA VAL A 82 14.80 -6.27 -6.82
C VAL A 82 15.88 -5.97 -5.76
N GLY A 83 16.28 -6.98 -4.98
CA GLY A 83 17.34 -6.83 -3.97
C GLY A 83 18.73 -6.51 -4.55
N ALA A 84 18.99 -6.91 -5.80
CA ALA A 84 20.27 -6.70 -6.49
C ALA A 84 20.24 -5.51 -7.49
N TRP A 85 19.13 -4.80 -7.62
CA TRP A 85 18.95 -3.77 -8.65
C TRP A 85 19.73 -2.49 -8.33
N SER A 86 20.41 -1.94 -9.33
CA SER A 86 21.32 -0.79 -9.20
C SER A 86 20.63 0.59 -9.14
N GLY A 87 19.29 0.64 -9.17
CA GLY A 87 18.53 1.88 -9.09
C GLY A 87 18.25 2.59 -10.43
N VAL A 88 18.76 2.06 -11.55
CA VAL A 88 18.58 2.63 -12.90
C VAL A 88 18.17 1.54 -13.90
N GLY A 89 17.23 1.86 -14.79
CA GLY A 89 16.80 0.97 -15.88
C GLY A 89 15.83 -0.14 -15.44
N PRO A 90 15.62 -1.17 -16.30
CA PRO A 90 14.71 -2.27 -16.00
C PRO A 90 15.27 -3.18 -14.89
N ILE A 91 14.41 -3.60 -13.96
CA ILE A 91 14.75 -4.57 -12.88
C ILE A 91 14.99 -5.96 -13.47
N ILE A 92 14.14 -6.37 -14.42
CA ILE A 92 14.34 -7.60 -15.19
C ILE A 92 15.01 -7.22 -16.51
N SER A 93 16.33 -7.40 -16.58
CA SER A 93 17.14 -7.10 -17.77
C SER A 93 16.94 -8.09 -18.92
N ASN A 94 16.55 -9.34 -18.61
CA ASN A 94 16.18 -10.36 -19.57
C ASN A 94 14.81 -10.99 -19.22
N PRO A 95 13.68 -10.34 -19.57
CA PRO A 95 12.34 -10.84 -19.27
C PRO A 95 12.05 -12.23 -19.83
N GLN A 96 12.62 -12.58 -20.98
CA GLN A 96 12.51 -13.90 -21.60
C GLN A 96 13.18 -14.99 -20.76
N GLY A 97 14.23 -14.64 -20.01
CA GLY A 97 14.95 -15.54 -19.11
C GLY A 97 14.38 -15.65 -17.69
N LEU A 98 13.27 -14.97 -17.39
CA LEU A 98 12.67 -15.01 -16.04
C LEU A 98 12.23 -16.43 -15.68
N PHE A 99 11.74 -17.23 -16.63
CA PHE A 99 11.34 -18.62 -16.40
C PHE A 99 12.37 -19.59 -16.98
N PRO A 100 12.48 -20.83 -16.44
CA PRO A 100 13.35 -21.84 -17.02
C PRO A 100 13.02 -22.08 -18.50
N THR A 101 14.06 -22.28 -19.32
CA THR A 101 13.89 -22.65 -20.72
C THR A 101 13.21 -24.02 -20.81
N GLY A 102 12.07 -24.10 -21.50
CA GLY A 102 11.31 -25.35 -21.67
C GLY A 102 9.95 -25.32 -20.99
N VAL A 103 9.58 -26.43 -20.35
CA VAL A 103 8.26 -26.67 -19.76
C VAL A 103 8.39 -26.80 -18.25
N ILE A 104 7.53 -26.10 -17.52
CA ILE A 104 7.39 -26.25 -16.07
C ILE A 104 6.49 -27.46 -15.83
N THR A 105 7.03 -28.50 -15.21
CA THR A 105 6.29 -29.72 -14.90
C THR A 105 5.93 -29.75 -13.41
N THR A 106 4.66 -29.97 -13.11
CA THR A 106 4.20 -30.24 -11.74
C THR A 106 3.48 -31.58 -11.70
N THR A 107 3.65 -32.31 -10.61
CA THR A 107 2.97 -33.59 -10.38
C THR A 107 2.35 -33.60 -9.00
N GLY A 108 1.24 -34.31 -8.87
CA GLY A 108 0.59 -34.58 -7.59
C GLY A 108 0.26 -36.06 -7.51
N THR A 109 0.28 -36.60 -6.29
CA THR A 109 -0.12 -37.99 -6.01
C THR A 109 -1.48 -38.07 -5.33
N ASN A 110 -1.93 -36.98 -4.70
CA ASN A 110 -3.25 -36.88 -4.09
C ASN A 110 -3.80 -35.43 -4.17
N PRO A 111 -4.62 -35.08 -5.18
CA PRO A 111 -5.04 -35.93 -6.31
C PRO A 111 -3.89 -36.26 -7.28
N SER A 112 -4.01 -37.35 -8.05
CA SER A 112 -3.01 -37.76 -9.03
C SER A 112 -3.08 -36.88 -10.29
N PHE A 113 -2.03 -36.14 -10.61
CA PHE A 113 -1.96 -35.37 -11.86
C PHE A 113 -0.53 -35.18 -12.36
N THR A 114 -0.41 -34.89 -13.65
CA THR A 114 0.81 -34.37 -14.29
C THR A 114 0.43 -33.16 -15.12
N ALA A 115 1.02 -32.00 -14.86
CA ALA A 115 0.76 -30.78 -15.58
C ALA A 115 2.04 -30.14 -16.13
N GLN A 116 1.95 -29.58 -17.32
CA GLN A 116 3.05 -29.06 -18.11
C GLN A 116 2.68 -27.66 -18.62
N ALA A 117 3.36 -26.62 -18.13
CA ALA A 117 3.17 -25.26 -18.57
C ALA A 117 4.33 -24.74 -19.42
N LYS A 118 4.00 -24.15 -20.57
CA LYS A 118 4.90 -23.33 -21.37
C LYS A 118 4.52 -21.87 -21.17
N ILE A 119 5.51 -21.01 -20.91
CA ILE A 119 5.33 -19.58 -20.66
C ILE A 119 6.19 -18.77 -21.62
N ALA A 120 5.68 -17.63 -22.08
CA ALA A 120 6.35 -16.74 -23.01
C ALA A 120 6.16 -15.27 -22.59
N PHE A 121 7.24 -14.50 -22.67
CA PHE A 121 7.19 -13.05 -22.48
C PHE A 121 6.40 -12.39 -23.60
N THR A 122 5.59 -11.39 -23.27
CA THR A 122 4.74 -10.65 -24.21
C THR A 122 5.24 -9.21 -24.36
N ASP A 123 5.22 -8.44 -23.28
CA ASP A 123 5.62 -7.02 -23.30
C ASP A 123 5.99 -6.52 -21.89
N SER A 124 6.59 -5.33 -21.81
CA SER A 124 6.91 -4.64 -20.57
C SER A 124 6.51 -3.17 -20.59
N SER A 125 5.97 -2.69 -19.47
CA SER A 125 5.77 -1.26 -19.21
C SER A 125 6.74 -0.83 -18.11
N LEU A 126 7.62 0.12 -18.44
CA LEU A 126 8.67 0.61 -17.53
C LEU A 126 8.36 2.06 -17.18
N GLN A 127 7.92 2.28 -15.95
CA GLN A 127 7.77 3.62 -15.37
C GLN A 127 8.79 3.82 -14.23
N PRO A 128 9.17 5.07 -13.92
CA PRO A 128 10.11 5.35 -12.83
C PRO A 128 9.65 4.85 -11.45
N THR A 129 8.34 4.65 -11.27
CA THR A 129 7.72 4.24 -10.00
C THR A 129 7.11 2.83 -10.03
N ALA A 130 6.96 2.23 -11.20
CA ALA A 130 6.38 0.91 -11.36
C ALA A 130 6.91 0.25 -12.64
N GLN A 131 7.23 -1.04 -12.57
CA GLN A 131 7.60 -1.82 -13.73
C GLN A 131 6.73 -3.08 -13.80
N SER A 132 6.15 -3.36 -14.97
CA SER A 132 5.33 -4.53 -15.21
C SER A 132 5.81 -5.30 -16.43
N TYR A 133 5.80 -6.62 -16.33
CA TYR A 133 6.19 -7.57 -17.35
C TYR A 133 5.05 -8.57 -17.54
N ASP A 134 4.50 -8.61 -18.74
CA ASP A 134 3.35 -9.43 -19.09
C ASP A 134 3.81 -10.71 -19.80
N TYR A 135 3.25 -11.84 -19.35
CA TYR A 135 3.53 -13.17 -19.88
C TYR A 135 2.24 -13.85 -20.29
N THR A 136 2.32 -14.67 -21.34
CA THR A 136 1.26 -15.61 -21.71
C THR A 136 1.72 -17.03 -21.40
N TYR A 137 0.80 -17.89 -20.97
CA TYR A 137 1.11 -19.30 -20.71
C TYR A 137 0.05 -20.23 -21.28
N THR A 138 0.50 -21.45 -21.58
CA THR A 138 -0.35 -22.59 -21.94
C THR A 138 0.00 -23.75 -21.01
N THR A 139 -0.98 -24.27 -20.27
CA THR A 139 -0.84 -25.43 -19.39
C THR A 139 -1.63 -26.60 -19.94
N ASN A 140 -0.98 -27.74 -20.11
CA ASN A 140 -1.63 -29.02 -20.38
C ASN A 140 -1.56 -29.85 -19.10
N ALA A 141 -2.71 -30.26 -18.55
CA ALA A 141 -2.76 -31.08 -17.34
C ALA A 141 -3.52 -32.38 -17.60
N THR A 142 -2.95 -33.50 -17.18
CA THR A 142 -3.57 -34.82 -17.22
C THR A 142 -3.80 -35.29 -15.79
N GLY A 143 -5.05 -35.52 -15.43
CA GLY A 143 -5.47 -36.01 -14.12
C GLY A 143 -5.81 -37.49 -14.16
N GLY A 144 -5.38 -38.21 -13.13
CA GLY A 144 -5.68 -39.62 -12.89
C GLY A 144 -6.69 -39.82 -11.77
N PHE A 145 -7.53 -40.86 -11.90
CA PHE A 145 -8.43 -41.30 -10.83
C PHE A 145 -8.69 -42.81 -10.92
N GLY A 146 -8.38 -43.55 -9.84
CA GLY A 146 -8.37 -45.02 -9.89
C GLY A 146 -7.31 -45.57 -10.84
N SER A 147 -7.47 -46.83 -11.28
CA SER A 147 -6.51 -47.50 -12.18
C SER A 147 -6.73 -47.20 -13.68
N THR A 148 -7.89 -46.67 -14.06
CA THR A 148 -8.29 -46.50 -15.48
C THR A 148 -8.77 -45.10 -15.85
N GLY A 149 -9.04 -44.22 -14.88
CA GLY A 149 -9.51 -42.86 -15.13
C GLY A 149 -8.37 -41.94 -15.55
N SER A 150 -8.46 -41.38 -16.76
CA SER A 150 -7.55 -40.34 -17.25
C SER A 150 -8.34 -39.27 -18.03
N ARG A 151 -8.09 -38.00 -17.70
CA ARG A 151 -8.65 -36.83 -18.39
C ARG A 151 -7.57 -35.76 -18.56
N SER A 152 -7.59 -35.10 -19.71
CA SER A 152 -6.63 -34.05 -20.04
C SER A 152 -7.36 -32.73 -20.29
N VAL A 153 -6.77 -31.65 -19.80
CA VAL A 153 -7.27 -30.29 -19.99
C VAL A 153 -6.14 -29.40 -20.48
N GLN A 154 -6.50 -28.40 -21.28
CA GLN A 154 -5.60 -27.34 -21.69
C GLN A 154 -6.18 -25.99 -21.27
N THR A 155 -5.35 -25.17 -20.64
CA THR A 155 -5.68 -23.79 -20.30
C THR A 155 -4.67 -22.83 -20.87
N THR A 156 -5.14 -21.72 -21.43
CA THR A 156 -4.30 -20.58 -21.79
C THR A 156 -4.63 -19.40 -20.88
N GLY A 157 -3.63 -18.60 -20.56
CA GLY A 157 -3.80 -17.51 -19.63
C GLY A 157 -2.69 -16.47 -19.70
N VAL A 158 -2.81 -15.47 -18.83
CA VAL A 158 -1.84 -14.40 -18.67
C VAL A 158 -1.31 -14.37 -17.24
N LEU A 159 -0.05 -14.00 -17.11
CA LEU A 159 0.63 -13.79 -15.84
C LEU A 159 1.29 -12.41 -15.89
N ARG A 160 0.90 -11.53 -14.97
CA ARG A 160 1.55 -10.23 -14.81
C ARG A 160 2.53 -10.31 -13.65
N VAL A 161 3.80 -10.02 -13.94
CA VAL A 161 4.87 -9.87 -12.95
C VAL A 161 5.13 -8.38 -12.83
N SER A 162 4.95 -7.81 -11.64
CA SER A 162 5.09 -6.36 -11.46
C SER A 162 5.78 -6.03 -10.15
N CYS A 163 6.45 -4.91 -10.12
CA CYS A 163 7.02 -4.32 -8.92
C CYS A 163 6.71 -2.83 -8.93
N SER A 164 6.57 -2.25 -7.75
CA SER A 164 6.35 -0.82 -7.58
C SER A 164 7.23 -0.30 -6.46
N ARG A 165 7.63 0.97 -6.55
CA ARG A 165 8.38 1.62 -5.47
C ARG A 165 7.51 1.66 -4.22
N GLY A 166 8.05 1.22 -3.08
CA GLY A 166 7.39 1.42 -1.79
C GLY A 166 7.20 2.91 -1.54
N SER A 167 6.13 3.29 -0.84
CA SER A 167 5.92 4.69 -0.49
C SER A 167 6.61 5.00 0.83
N PHE A 168 7.17 6.20 0.96
CA PHE A 168 7.57 6.65 2.29
C PHE A 168 6.37 6.84 3.22
N ALA A 169 5.16 6.97 2.66
CA ALA A 169 3.91 6.95 3.42
C ALA A 169 3.52 5.56 3.93
N ASP A 170 4.33 4.51 3.71
CA ASP A 170 4.13 3.18 4.32
C ASP A 170 4.73 3.11 5.74
N PHE A 171 5.58 4.07 6.12
CA PHE A 171 6.21 4.13 7.43
C PHE A 171 5.45 5.07 8.35
N LEU A 172 5.24 4.62 9.59
CA LEU A 172 4.86 5.49 10.69
C LEU A 172 6.06 6.35 11.12
N VAL A 173 7.24 5.74 11.25
CA VAL A 173 8.49 6.45 11.56
C VAL A 173 9.61 5.93 10.67
N PHE A 174 10.21 6.81 9.88
CA PHE A 174 11.43 6.55 9.13
C PHE A 174 12.51 7.55 9.53
N THR A 175 13.69 7.09 9.89
CA THR A 175 14.80 7.96 10.30
C THR A 175 16.08 7.56 9.58
N ASN A 176 16.64 8.42 8.74
CA ASN A 176 17.91 8.12 8.11
C ASN A 176 19.04 8.00 9.16
N VAL A 177 19.12 8.93 10.11
CA VAL A 177 20.02 8.86 11.26
C VAL A 177 19.21 8.96 12.54
N HIS A 178 19.28 7.95 13.42
CA HIS A 178 18.57 7.95 14.70
C HIS A 178 19.35 8.68 15.80
N LEU A 179 19.70 9.92 15.50
CA LEU A 179 20.29 10.92 16.38
C LEU A 179 19.70 12.28 16.00
N SER A 180 19.71 13.24 16.92
CA SER A 180 19.41 14.62 16.56
C SER A 180 20.44 15.18 15.57
N PRO A 181 20.13 16.25 14.82
CA PRO A 181 21.11 16.89 13.93
C PRO A 181 22.43 17.30 14.60
N GLY A 182 22.39 17.57 15.91
CA GLY A 182 23.58 17.89 16.72
C GLY A 182 24.32 16.68 17.28
N GLY A 183 23.94 15.46 16.90
CA GLY A 183 24.54 14.21 17.40
C GLY A 183 24.03 13.75 18.76
N ASN A 184 23.10 14.48 19.39
CA ASN A 184 22.53 14.06 20.68
C ASN A 184 21.69 12.80 20.51
N GLN A 185 21.82 11.91 21.50
CA GLN A 185 21.04 10.68 21.61
C GLN A 185 19.58 11.00 21.94
N VAL A 186 18.65 10.38 21.22
CA VAL A 186 17.23 10.48 21.51
C VAL A 186 16.70 9.08 21.76
N TRP A 187 16.03 8.90 22.90
CA TRP A 187 15.59 7.59 23.37
C TRP A 187 14.10 7.37 23.12
N PHE A 188 13.74 6.16 22.70
CA PHE A 188 12.39 5.65 22.81
C PHE A 188 12.17 5.10 24.22
N THR A 189 11.15 5.61 24.90
CA THR A 189 10.88 5.31 26.31
C THR A 189 9.53 4.61 26.46
N SER A 190 9.11 4.28 27.68
CA SER A 190 7.75 3.76 27.94
C SER A 190 6.61 4.69 27.49
N ASN A 191 6.90 5.97 27.22
CA ASN A 191 5.94 6.93 26.65
C ASN A 191 5.90 6.87 25.12
N THR A 192 6.68 5.99 24.48
CA THR A 192 6.66 5.74 23.05
C THR A 192 5.73 4.57 22.76
N ARG A 193 4.61 4.86 22.12
CA ARG A 193 3.69 3.86 21.57
C ARG A 193 3.46 4.14 20.09
N PHE A 194 3.95 3.24 19.25
CA PHE A 194 3.86 3.34 17.79
C PHE A 194 3.01 2.21 17.23
N ASP A 195 1.98 2.59 16.48
CA ASP A 195 1.08 1.68 15.79
C ASP A 195 1.25 1.79 14.27
N GLY A 196 2.32 1.18 13.76
CA GLY A 196 2.70 1.16 12.35
C GLY A 196 4.19 0.88 12.17
N ARG A 197 4.60 0.64 10.91
CA ARG A 197 5.98 0.24 10.59
C ARG A 197 6.97 1.32 10.94
N VAL A 198 8.12 0.92 11.48
CA VAL A 198 9.23 1.83 11.77
C VAL A 198 10.53 1.33 11.16
N HIS A 199 11.31 2.25 10.60
CA HIS A 199 12.60 1.95 9.99
C HIS A 199 13.66 2.99 10.33
N THR A 200 14.91 2.55 10.49
CA THR A 200 16.07 3.46 10.48
C THR A 200 17.20 2.94 9.62
N ASN A 201 17.87 3.85 8.90
CA ASN A 201 19.11 3.52 8.18
C ASN A 201 20.34 3.37 9.10
N THR A 202 20.15 3.48 10.42
CA THR A 202 21.23 3.35 11.43
C THR A 202 20.81 2.33 12.48
N GLU A 203 20.84 2.70 13.76
CA GLU A 203 20.51 1.87 14.91
C GLU A 203 19.60 2.63 15.87
N TYR A 204 18.72 1.92 16.55
CA TYR A 204 17.80 2.51 17.51
C TYR A 204 18.41 2.66 18.90
N ARG A 205 17.77 3.53 19.70
CA ARG A 205 18.08 3.80 21.11
C ARG A 205 16.83 3.57 21.96
N PHE A 206 16.83 2.49 22.75
CA PHE A 206 15.70 2.09 23.58
C PHE A 206 15.98 2.29 25.07
N ALA A 207 14.95 2.69 25.82
CA ALA A 207 14.99 2.83 27.26
C ALA A 207 13.68 2.30 27.86
N TYR A 208 13.75 1.51 28.93
CA TYR A 208 12.56 0.94 29.59
C TYR A 208 11.71 0.08 28.64
N ALA A 209 10.41 0.34 28.50
CA ALA A 209 9.48 -0.54 27.78
C ALA A 209 8.66 0.17 26.68
N PRO A 210 9.31 0.73 25.63
CA PRO A 210 8.60 1.27 24.46
C PRO A 210 7.82 0.17 23.74
N GLN A 211 6.72 0.52 23.06
CA GLN A 211 5.82 -0.45 22.43
C GLN A 211 5.65 -0.19 20.93
N PHE A 212 5.92 -1.21 20.11
CA PHE A 212 5.82 -1.20 18.65
C PHE A 212 4.85 -2.29 18.17
N GLN A 213 3.72 -1.89 17.58
CA GLN A 213 2.65 -2.82 17.20
C GLN A 213 2.88 -3.51 15.84
N ASP A 214 3.79 -2.99 15.03
CA ASP A 214 4.10 -3.49 13.69
C ASP A 214 5.63 -3.67 13.56
N LEU A 215 6.08 -4.08 12.37
CA LEU A 215 7.48 -4.40 12.10
C LEU A 215 8.41 -3.21 12.38
N VAL A 216 9.46 -3.49 13.15
CA VAL A 216 10.61 -2.61 13.39
C VAL A 216 11.76 -3.09 12.52
N THR A 217 12.44 -2.17 11.84
CA THR A 217 13.58 -2.51 10.98
C THR A 217 14.76 -1.57 11.18
N SER A 218 15.99 -2.09 11.18
CA SER A 218 17.22 -1.29 11.19
C SER A 218 18.28 -1.83 10.23
N VAL A 219 19.11 -0.92 9.71
CA VAL A 219 20.28 -1.30 8.91
C VAL A 219 21.38 -1.90 9.79
N ASN A 220 21.63 -1.32 10.96
CA ASN A 220 22.62 -1.88 11.88
C ASN A 220 22.08 -3.16 12.53
N ASN A 221 23.01 -4.07 12.86
CA ASN A 221 22.73 -5.32 13.57
C ASN A 221 22.55 -5.14 15.09
N ASP A 222 22.97 -3.99 15.60
CA ASP A 222 22.96 -3.67 17.03
C ASP A 222 21.93 -2.59 17.35
N ALA A 223 21.55 -2.50 18.62
CA ALA A 223 20.77 -1.41 19.18
C ALA A 223 21.34 -0.96 20.53
N TRP A 224 21.14 0.31 20.86
CA TRP A 224 21.54 0.88 22.14
C TRP A 224 20.41 0.76 23.17
N TYR A 225 20.78 0.40 24.39
CA TYR A 225 19.90 0.28 25.54
C TYR A 225 20.38 1.23 26.65
N ASN A 226 19.49 2.07 27.17
CA ASN A 226 19.85 3.15 28.10
C ASN A 226 20.44 2.64 29.42
N ASN A 227 20.02 1.46 29.88
CA ASN A 227 20.57 0.76 31.03
C ASN A 227 20.70 1.67 32.27
N ALA A 228 19.57 2.26 32.67
CA ALA A 228 19.47 3.21 33.79
C ALA A 228 20.44 4.41 33.71
N GLY A 229 20.80 4.85 32.51
CA GLY A 229 21.69 5.99 32.26
C GLY A 229 23.16 5.59 32.04
N SER A 230 23.47 4.30 31.93
CA SER A 230 24.80 3.79 31.54
C SER A 230 24.69 2.94 30.27
N PRO A 231 24.53 3.56 29.08
CA PRO A 231 24.14 2.87 27.86
C PRO A 231 25.03 1.70 27.46
N VAL A 232 24.40 0.65 26.91
CA VAL A 232 25.08 -0.54 26.34
C VAL A 232 24.58 -0.79 24.93
N GLU A 233 25.44 -1.29 24.05
CA GLU A 233 25.13 -1.64 22.67
C GLU A 233 25.10 -3.17 22.54
N LEU A 234 24.00 -3.71 22.02
CA LEU A 234 23.78 -5.16 21.97
C LEU A 234 23.10 -5.56 20.65
N ASN A 235 23.53 -6.68 20.07
CA ASN A 235 22.75 -7.43 19.07
C ASN A 235 21.69 -8.30 19.78
N ALA A 236 20.72 -7.64 20.39
CA ALA A 236 19.64 -8.29 21.13
C ALA A 236 18.37 -7.46 20.99
N ASP A 237 17.22 -8.06 21.31
CA ASP A 237 15.92 -7.39 21.32
C ASP A 237 15.64 -6.66 22.65
N ASN A 238 16.45 -6.92 23.68
CA ASN A 238 16.34 -6.28 24.99
C ASN A 238 17.69 -6.31 25.73
N ASN A 239 17.77 -5.53 26.81
CA ASN A 239 18.82 -5.59 27.82
C ASN A 239 18.29 -6.25 29.10
N GLY A 240 18.16 -7.59 29.05
CA GLY A 240 17.68 -8.39 30.17
C GLY A 240 16.28 -7.96 30.62
N SER A 241 16.15 -7.55 31.88
CA SER A 241 14.89 -7.03 32.46
C SER A 241 14.86 -5.51 32.64
N VAL A 242 15.90 -4.79 32.19
CA VAL A 242 16.05 -3.34 32.43
C VAL A 242 15.38 -2.53 31.33
N ASP A 243 15.80 -2.77 30.09
CA ASP A 243 15.21 -2.17 28.90
C ASP A 243 14.61 -3.29 28.05
N VAL A 244 13.27 -3.36 28.04
CA VAL A 244 12.49 -4.45 27.43
C VAL A 244 11.47 -3.86 26.44
N PRO A 245 11.92 -3.44 25.24
CA PRO A 245 11.01 -3.04 24.16
C PRO A 245 10.02 -4.14 23.79
N GLY A 246 8.77 -3.77 23.52
CA GLY A 246 7.76 -4.66 22.97
C GLY A 246 7.74 -4.60 21.44
N PHE A 247 8.24 -5.64 20.77
CA PHE A 247 8.23 -5.78 19.30
C PHE A 247 7.17 -6.78 18.84
N PHE A 248 5.89 -6.38 18.78
CA PHE A 248 4.80 -7.30 18.43
C PHE A 248 4.83 -7.73 16.96
N GLY A 249 5.35 -6.88 16.07
CA GLY A 249 5.57 -7.20 14.65
C GLY A 249 6.96 -7.74 14.33
N GLY A 250 7.82 -7.93 15.33
CA GLY A 250 9.23 -8.31 15.15
C GLY A 250 10.18 -7.12 15.01
N PHE A 251 11.48 -7.41 15.16
CA PHE A 251 12.57 -6.46 14.95
C PHE A 251 13.64 -7.07 14.03
N ASP A 252 13.54 -6.74 12.73
CA ASP A 252 14.48 -7.21 11.72
C ASP A 252 15.68 -6.26 11.64
N ARG A 253 16.89 -6.82 11.70
CA ARG A 253 18.16 -6.08 11.70
C ARG A 253 19.02 -6.50 10.51
N GLY A 254 19.92 -5.63 10.08
CA GLY A 254 20.71 -5.87 8.87
C GLY A 254 19.94 -5.61 7.57
N GLU A 255 18.84 -4.85 7.64
CA GLU A 255 18.06 -4.49 6.46
C GLU A 255 18.84 -3.53 5.54
N PRO A 256 18.56 -3.49 4.22
CA PRO A 256 19.17 -2.52 3.33
C PRO A 256 18.74 -1.08 3.65
N ALA A 257 19.67 -0.13 3.53
CA ALA A 257 19.37 1.29 3.69
C ALA A 257 18.44 1.81 2.58
N ILE A 258 17.48 2.65 2.96
CA ILE A 258 16.53 3.29 2.03
C ILE A 258 16.96 4.75 1.82
N THR A 259 17.29 5.12 0.59
CA THR A 259 17.80 6.47 0.31
C THR A 259 16.67 7.49 0.30
N LEU A 260 16.85 8.57 1.08
CA LEU A 260 15.92 9.71 1.08
C LEU A 260 15.94 10.46 -0.27
N PRO A 261 14.83 11.10 -0.66
CA PRO A 261 14.78 12.00 -1.80
C PRO A 261 15.77 13.15 -1.65
N ALA A 262 16.53 13.45 -2.71
CA ALA A 262 17.57 14.49 -2.68
C ALA A 262 17.04 15.91 -2.94
N ASN A 263 15.83 16.05 -3.48
CA ASN A 263 15.25 17.33 -3.87
C ASN A 263 13.71 17.23 -4.00
N SER A 264 13.06 18.36 -4.30
CA SER A 264 11.62 18.46 -4.52
C SER A 264 11.22 18.81 -5.96
N TYR A 265 12.06 18.50 -6.95
CA TYR A 265 11.81 18.91 -8.34
C TYR A 265 10.56 18.24 -8.93
N SER A 266 10.25 17.00 -8.55
CA SER A 266 9.00 16.35 -8.93
C SER A 266 7.76 17.11 -8.45
N GLN A 267 7.77 17.57 -7.20
CA GLN A 267 6.67 18.36 -6.63
C GLN A 267 6.61 19.76 -7.25
N GLN A 268 7.77 20.36 -7.55
CA GLN A 268 7.85 21.63 -8.25
C GLN A 268 7.26 21.53 -9.66
N ASN A 269 7.65 20.51 -10.42
CA ASN A 269 7.15 20.27 -11.77
C ASN A 269 5.64 19.98 -11.76
N ALA A 270 5.15 19.18 -10.80
CA ALA A 270 3.71 18.96 -10.63
C ALA A 270 2.94 20.26 -10.34
N ALA A 271 3.45 21.13 -9.46
CA ALA A 271 2.82 22.42 -9.20
C ALA A 271 2.82 23.33 -10.43
N LEU A 272 3.86 23.26 -11.26
CA LEU A 272 3.99 23.97 -12.54
C LEU A 272 3.30 23.27 -13.72
N GLY A 273 2.48 22.23 -13.50
CA GLY A 273 1.75 21.53 -14.56
C GLY A 273 2.67 20.82 -15.58
N ARG A 274 3.94 20.64 -15.22
CA ARG A 274 4.98 19.94 -16.00
C ARG A 274 5.02 18.46 -15.60
N ASN A 275 5.76 17.66 -16.35
CA ASN A 275 5.94 16.23 -16.06
C ASN A 275 6.60 16.03 -14.67
N PRO A 276 5.91 15.45 -13.67
CA PRO A 276 6.46 15.22 -12.32
C PRO A 276 7.60 14.18 -12.29
N SER A 277 7.72 13.36 -13.34
CA SER A 277 8.81 12.39 -13.48
C SER A 277 10.13 13.05 -13.91
N ASP A 278 10.09 14.30 -14.36
CA ASP A 278 11.30 15.08 -14.64
C ASP A 278 11.91 15.55 -13.31
N THR A 279 13.06 14.99 -12.97
CA THR A 279 13.81 15.32 -11.76
C THR A 279 14.93 16.33 -12.02
N THR A 280 14.90 17.02 -13.16
CA THR A 280 15.82 18.13 -13.43
C THR A 280 15.27 19.44 -12.84
N PRO A 281 16.15 20.34 -12.33
CA PRO A 281 15.72 21.63 -11.80
C PRO A 281 15.13 22.51 -12.91
N PRO A 282 13.88 23.00 -12.78
CA PRO A 282 13.29 23.91 -13.76
C PRO A 282 14.05 25.25 -13.81
N SER A 283 14.32 25.76 -15.01
CA SER A 283 14.92 27.08 -15.17
C SER A 283 13.96 28.21 -14.78
N ASN A 284 14.46 29.42 -14.52
CA ASN A 284 13.56 30.56 -14.26
C ASN A 284 12.65 30.86 -15.46
N SER A 285 13.16 30.70 -16.70
CA SER A 285 12.36 30.85 -17.92
C SER A 285 11.21 29.85 -17.98
N ASP A 286 11.48 28.59 -17.62
CA ASP A 286 10.47 27.55 -17.52
C ASP A 286 9.39 27.90 -16.49
N ILE A 287 9.80 28.38 -15.31
CA ILE A 287 8.90 28.75 -14.23
C ILE A 287 8.04 29.94 -14.67
N ASN A 288 8.64 31.03 -15.17
CA ASN A 288 7.91 32.22 -15.60
C ASN A 288 6.89 31.91 -16.70
N ASN A 289 7.26 31.07 -17.67
CA ASN A 289 6.36 30.64 -18.73
C ASN A 289 5.17 29.84 -18.17
N ALA A 290 5.42 28.89 -17.26
CA ALA A 290 4.36 28.10 -16.62
C ALA A 290 3.41 28.98 -15.78
N LEU A 291 3.94 30.01 -15.11
CA LEU A 291 3.17 30.96 -14.30
C LEU A 291 2.40 32.02 -15.13
N GLY A 292 2.54 32.02 -16.46
CA GLY A 292 1.89 32.99 -17.35
C GLY A 292 2.54 34.38 -17.32
N LEU A 293 3.77 34.50 -16.81
CA LEU A 293 4.52 35.76 -16.70
C LEU A 293 5.37 36.07 -17.95
N GLY A 294 5.36 35.17 -18.94
CA GLY A 294 6.18 35.26 -20.15
C GLY A 294 7.55 34.59 -20.02
N TRP A 295 8.35 34.64 -21.09
CA TRP A 295 9.70 34.06 -21.11
C TRP A 295 10.72 35.06 -20.56
N GLY A 296 11.42 34.68 -19.49
CA GLY A 296 12.48 35.51 -18.90
C GLY A 296 13.40 34.75 -17.96
N GLY A 297 14.69 35.06 -18.00
CA GLY A 297 15.71 34.39 -17.18
C GLY A 297 15.76 34.82 -15.70
N SER A 298 15.10 35.92 -15.35
CA SER A 298 15.02 36.42 -13.97
C SER A 298 14.07 35.56 -13.13
N PRO A 299 14.31 35.39 -11.82
CA PRO A 299 13.36 34.70 -10.95
C PRO A 299 11.96 35.34 -11.02
N PRO A 300 10.87 34.55 -10.92
CA PRO A 300 9.53 35.10 -10.82
C PRO A 300 9.40 36.05 -9.62
N PRO A 301 8.51 37.06 -9.67
CA PRO A 301 8.20 37.88 -8.52
C PRO A 301 7.69 37.04 -7.34
N THR A 302 7.97 37.51 -6.13
CA THR A 302 7.44 36.90 -4.90
C THR A 302 5.92 36.98 -4.91
N GLY A 303 5.24 35.85 -4.72
CA GLY A 303 3.79 35.77 -4.82
C GLY A 303 3.23 34.37 -4.71
N VAL A 304 1.91 34.29 -4.54
CA VAL A 304 1.11 33.06 -4.61
C VAL A 304 0.44 32.98 -5.97
N TYR A 305 0.73 31.93 -6.72
CA TYR A 305 0.24 31.69 -8.06
C TYR A 305 -0.58 30.40 -8.08
N VAL A 306 -1.70 30.42 -8.79
CA VAL A 306 -2.47 29.20 -9.11
C VAL A 306 -2.34 28.98 -10.60
N LEU A 307 -1.87 27.80 -11.01
CA LEU A 307 -1.53 27.58 -12.41
C LEU A 307 -2.77 27.40 -13.28
N HIS A 308 -2.86 28.19 -14.36
CA HIS A 308 -4.00 28.18 -15.26
C HIS A 308 -3.60 28.40 -16.72
N SER A 309 -4.44 27.91 -17.64
CA SER A 309 -4.43 28.26 -19.06
C SER A 309 -5.80 28.83 -19.43
N GLY A 310 -5.86 30.13 -19.72
CA GLY A 310 -7.13 30.86 -19.77
C GLY A 310 -7.83 30.80 -18.41
N SER A 311 -9.08 30.32 -18.37
CA SER A 311 -9.84 30.11 -17.12
C SER A 311 -9.71 28.70 -16.54
N SER A 312 -9.01 27.77 -17.19
CA SER A 312 -8.87 26.39 -16.73
C SER A 312 -7.63 26.20 -15.89
N LEU A 313 -7.75 25.56 -14.72
CA LEU A 313 -6.60 25.12 -13.94
C LEU A 313 -5.91 23.92 -14.61
N ASN A 314 -4.59 23.94 -14.62
CA ASN A 314 -3.75 22.90 -15.24
C ASN A 314 -2.54 22.51 -14.39
N GLY A 315 -2.47 22.96 -13.14
CA GLY A 315 -1.36 22.72 -12.22
C GLY A 315 -1.76 22.79 -10.75
N GLY A 316 -0.77 22.94 -9.88
CA GLY A 316 -0.96 23.12 -8.45
C GLY A 316 -0.99 24.58 -8.02
N ILE A 317 -0.77 24.78 -6.72
CA ILE A 317 -0.51 26.11 -6.14
C ILE A 317 1.01 26.28 -6.06
N TYR A 318 1.54 27.35 -6.63
CA TYR A 318 2.97 27.66 -6.62
C TYR A 318 3.21 28.96 -5.85
N VAL A 319 4.05 28.92 -4.84
CA VAL A 319 4.45 30.08 -4.04
C VAL A 319 5.93 30.36 -4.29
N GLN A 320 6.21 31.55 -4.80
CA GLN A 320 7.56 32.07 -4.94
C GLN A 320 7.92 32.88 -3.70
N GLY A 321 9.00 32.51 -3.01
CA GLY A 321 9.47 33.18 -1.79
C GLY A 321 8.91 32.56 -0.50
N ASN A 322 9.26 33.18 0.64
CA ASN A 322 8.82 32.72 1.96
C ASN A 322 7.35 33.04 2.19
N LEU A 323 6.65 32.13 2.85
CA LEU A 323 5.27 32.29 3.26
C LEU A 323 5.22 32.56 4.76
N ASP A 324 4.64 33.70 5.14
CA ASP A 324 4.52 34.07 6.55
C ASP A 324 3.53 33.15 7.25
N ARG A 325 2.42 32.82 6.58
CA ARG A 325 1.37 31.95 7.12
C ARG A 325 0.60 31.21 6.03
N MET A 326 0.34 29.92 6.25
CA MET A 326 -0.65 29.13 5.53
C MET A 326 -1.70 28.62 6.52
N THR A 327 -2.95 28.98 6.30
CA THR A 327 -4.09 28.43 7.04
C THR A 327 -4.87 27.48 6.14
N THR A 328 -5.05 26.24 6.57
CA THR A 328 -5.95 25.28 5.92
C THR A 328 -7.22 25.17 6.75
N SER A 329 -8.37 25.29 6.11
CA SER A 329 -9.66 25.30 6.80
C SER A 329 -10.79 24.89 5.85
N LEU A 330 -11.98 24.71 6.41
CA LEU A 330 -13.20 24.52 5.65
C LEU A 330 -14.04 25.80 5.73
N ASP A 331 -14.73 26.14 4.64
CA ASP A 331 -15.76 27.18 4.70
C ASP A 331 -17.09 26.63 5.29
N ALA A 332 -18.09 27.50 5.39
CA ALA A 332 -19.41 27.13 5.92
C ALA A 332 -20.15 26.06 5.10
N TYR A 333 -19.69 25.77 3.88
CA TYR A 333 -20.24 24.76 2.98
C TYR A 333 -19.41 23.47 2.98
N GLY A 334 -18.38 23.36 3.83
CA GLY A 334 -17.48 22.21 3.89
C GLY A 334 -16.45 22.16 2.76
N ARG A 335 -16.25 23.26 2.03
CA ARG A 335 -15.27 23.33 0.93
C ARG A 335 -13.89 23.67 1.48
N GLN A 336 -12.86 23.12 0.85
CA GLN A 336 -11.49 23.37 1.26
C GLN A 336 -11.06 24.81 0.96
N VAL A 337 -10.52 25.50 1.96
CA VAL A 337 -9.95 26.84 1.85
C VAL A 337 -8.48 26.84 2.26
N TYR A 338 -7.65 27.48 1.43
CA TYR A 338 -6.25 27.78 1.73
C TYR A 338 -6.06 29.29 1.80
N THR A 339 -5.69 29.82 2.97
CA THR A 339 -5.39 31.23 3.16
C THR A 339 -3.88 31.40 3.35
N MET A 340 -3.23 32.03 2.37
CA MET A 340 -1.79 32.21 2.30
C MET A 340 -1.45 33.70 2.46
N LYS A 341 -0.63 34.02 3.47
CA LYS A 341 -0.16 35.38 3.74
C LYS A 341 1.33 35.49 3.43
N GLN A 342 1.68 36.50 2.65
CA GLN A 342 3.06 36.85 2.31
C GLN A 342 3.21 38.38 2.38
N GLY A 343 3.93 38.86 3.39
CA GLY A 343 4.02 40.26 3.75
C GLY A 343 2.64 40.87 4.06
N GLY A 344 2.32 41.96 3.38
CA GLY A 344 1.00 42.62 3.47
C GLY A 344 -0.11 41.93 2.68
N THR A 345 0.23 40.99 1.78
CA THR A 345 -0.73 40.38 0.85
C THR A 345 -1.29 39.09 1.41
N THR A 346 -2.61 38.91 1.31
CA THR A 346 -3.30 37.67 1.65
C THR A 346 -4.07 37.15 0.44
N THR A 347 -3.78 35.91 0.06
CA THR A 347 -4.43 35.16 -1.02
C THR A 347 -5.25 34.04 -0.41
N SER A 348 -6.55 33.99 -0.71
CA SER A 348 -7.45 32.90 -0.30
C SER A 348 -7.88 32.09 -1.51
N ILE A 349 -7.71 30.78 -1.45
CA ILE A 349 -8.04 29.84 -2.51
C ILE A 349 -9.12 28.90 -1.97
N THR A 350 -10.33 28.98 -2.52
CA THR A 350 -11.46 28.10 -2.17
C THR A 350 -11.67 27.10 -3.28
N VAL A 351 -11.59 25.81 -2.96
CA VAL A 351 -11.74 24.71 -3.92
C VAL A 351 -13.09 24.05 -3.74
N ASP A 352 -13.92 24.10 -4.78
CA ASP A 352 -15.21 23.47 -4.84
C ASP A 352 -15.16 22.26 -5.78
N LYS A 353 -15.06 21.07 -5.19
CA LYS A 353 -15.02 19.82 -5.95
C LYS A 353 -16.38 19.42 -6.51
N SER A 354 -17.47 19.91 -5.93
CA SER A 354 -18.82 19.57 -6.38
C SER A 354 -19.15 20.21 -7.72
N THR A 355 -18.69 21.44 -7.93
CA THR A 355 -18.84 22.21 -9.17
C THR A 355 -17.60 22.18 -10.05
N ASN A 356 -16.53 21.49 -9.61
CA ASN A 356 -15.22 21.48 -10.27
C ASN A 356 -14.72 22.89 -10.56
N SER A 357 -14.69 23.76 -9.55
CA SER A 357 -14.28 25.16 -9.68
C SER A 357 -13.40 25.62 -8.52
N THR A 358 -12.55 26.61 -8.77
CA THR A 358 -11.67 27.19 -7.76
C THR A 358 -11.76 28.70 -7.79
N ARG A 359 -12.05 29.30 -6.63
CA ARG A 359 -12.06 30.76 -6.45
C ARG A 359 -10.76 31.21 -5.81
N VAL A 360 -10.08 32.17 -6.42
CA VAL A 360 -8.87 32.81 -5.88
C VAL A 360 -9.18 34.27 -5.57
N SER A 361 -9.03 34.66 -4.31
CA SER A 361 -9.25 36.03 -3.85
C SER A 361 -7.97 36.62 -3.29
N VAL A 362 -7.54 37.77 -3.81
CA VAL A 362 -6.36 38.53 -3.36
C VAL A 362 -6.84 39.91 -2.92
N GLY A 363 -6.86 40.16 -1.62
CA GLY A 363 -7.50 41.35 -1.07
C GLY A 363 -8.98 41.43 -1.46
N ALA A 364 -9.38 42.51 -2.15
CA ALA A 364 -10.76 42.71 -2.62
C ALA A 364 -11.03 42.08 -4.01
N SER A 365 -9.99 41.68 -4.74
CA SER A 365 -10.13 41.10 -6.08
C SER A 365 -10.39 39.60 -5.98
N SER A 366 -11.32 39.08 -6.78
CA SER A 366 -11.61 37.65 -6.84
C SER A 366 -11.73 37.18 -8.29
N THR A 367 -11.13 36.03 -8.59
CA THR A 367 -11.16 35.37 -9.89
C THR A 367 -11.63 33.93 -9.72
N ASP A 368 -12.55 33.50 -10.58
CA ASP A 368 -13.04 32.13 -10.63
C ASP A 368 -12.39 31.37 -11.79
N TYR A 369 -11.89 30.18 -11.49
CA TYR A 369 -11.30 29.25 -12.44
C TYR A 369 -12.12 27.97 -12.52
N THR A 370 -12.17 27.38 -13.71
CA THR A 370 -12.71 26.04 -13.94
C THR A 370 -11.64 25.01 -13.59
N GLY A 371 -12.02 23.97 -12.87
CA GLY A 371 -11.12 22.91 -12.38
C GLY A 371 -10.69 23.08 -10.93
N VAL A 372 -9.97 22.08 -10.44
CA VAL A 372 -9.35 22.04 -9.11
C VAL A 372 -7.82 21.91 -9.24
N PRO A 373 -7.02 22.47 -8.32
CA PRO A 373 -5.56 22.31 -8.37
C PRO A 373 -5.14 20.84 -8.26
N LEU A 374 -3.97 20.50 -8.80
CA LEU A 374 -3.39 19.14 -8.80
C LEU A 374 -3.01 18.60 -7.40
N GLY A 375 -3.62 19.05 -6.31
CA GLY A 375 -3.35 18.52 -4.97
C GLY A 375 -1.92 18.76 -4.47
N VAL A 376 -1.15 19.66 -5.09
CA VAL A 376 0.17 20.06 -4.60
C VAL A 376 0.22 21.58 -4.42
N ALA A 377 0.71 22.00 -3.26
CA ALA A 377 1.10 23.37 -2.95
C ALA A 377 2.61 23.40 -2.77
N TYR A 378 3.32 24.02 -3.71
CA TYR A 378 4.78 24.09 -3.71
C TYR A 378 5.26 25.48 -3.29
N VAL A 379 6.07 25.56 -2.24
CA VAL A 379 6.66 26.79 -1.71
C VAL A 379 8.16 26.79 -1.98
N LYS A 380 8.61 27.63 -2.91
CA LYS A 380 10.05 27.89 -3.14
C LYS A 380 10.57 28.87 -2.08
N GLY A 381 10.58 28.42 -0.83
CA GLY A 381 10.95 29.17 0.36
C GLY A 381 10.62 28.39 1.63
N THR A 382 10.44 29.12 2.73
CA THR A 382 10.01 28.59 4.03
C THR A 382 8.52 28.86 4.27
N VAL A 383 7.89 28.08 5.14
CA VAL A 383 6.55 28.33 5.69
C VAL A 383 6.69 28.57 7.19
N SER A 384 6.57 29.83 7.62
CA SER A 384 6.82 30.22 9.01
C SER A 384 5.69 29.87 9.97
N ASP A 385 4.50 29.59 9.44
CA ASP A 385 3.29 29.38 10.22
C ASP A 385 2.24 28.58 9.42
N LEU A 386 2.34 27.25 9.49
CA LEU A 386 1.31 26.33 9.01
C LEU A 386 0.33 26.04 10.15
N ARG A 387 -0.97 26.25 9.90
CA ARG A 387 -2.02 26.07 10.92
C ARG A 387 -3.36 25.64 10.36
N GLY A 388 -4.14 24.92 11.16
CA GLY A 388 -5.58 24.77 10.98
C GLY A 388 -6.39 25.90 11.62
N PRO A 389 -7.73 25.74 11.67
CA PRO A 389 -8.64 26.68 12.33
C PRO A 389 -8.37 26.79 13.84
N ASP A 390 -8.91 27.85 14.47
CA ASP A 390 -8.91 27.98 15.92
C ASP A 390 -9.71 26.86 16.60
N ARG A 391 -9.23 26.36 17.75
CA ARG A 391 -9.96 25.39 18.57
C ARG A 391 -11.31 25.97 19.01
N VAL A 392 -12.37 25.17 18.96
CA VAL A 392 -13.71 25.51 19.47
C VAL A 392 -13.97 24.65 20.70
N GLY A 393 -14.18 25.29 21.86
CA GLY A 393 -14.39 24.56 23.12
C GLY A 393 -13.20 23.68 23.55
N GLY A 394 -11.99 23.98 23.09
CA GLY A 394 -10.79 23.18 23.34
C GLY A 394 -10.56 22.02 22.37
N SER A 395 -11.50 21.76 21.45
CA SER A 395 -11.35 20.74 20.40
C SER A 395 -10.91 21.35 19.06
N PRO A 396 -9.99 20.70 18.32
CA PRO A 396 -9.57 21.19 17.00
C PRO A 396 -10.65 20.93 15.93
N PRO A 397 -11.10 21.94 15.18
CA PRO A 397 -11.91 21.74 13.98
C PRO A 397 -11.11 21.06 12.85
N PRO A 398 -11.78 20.45 11.87
CA PRO A 398 -11.12 19.92 10.69
C PRO A 398 -10.42 21.04 9.91
N ALA A 399 -9.19 20.76 9.47
CA ALA A 399 -8.39 21.61 8.61
C ALA A 399 -8.40 21.14 7.15
N ILE A 400 -8.64 19.84 6.93
CA ILE A 400 -8.65 19.19 5.62
C ILE A 400 -10.04 18.58 5.34
N ALA A 401 -10.71 19.07 4.30
CA ALA A 401 -12.04 18.64 3.88
C ALA A 401 -12.04 17.17 3.47
N ARG A 402 -13.17 16.48 3.64
CA ARG A 402 -13.32 15.02 3.56
C ARG A 402 -12.87 14.34 2.26
N ASP A 403 -12.79 15.09 1.17
CA ASP A 403 -12.40 14.61 -0.15
C ASP A 403 -11.09 15.25 -0.63
N THR A 404 -10.41 16.05 0.21
CA THR A 404 -9.21 16.79 -0.16
C THR A 404 -7.95 15.97 0.03
N GLN A 405 -7.16 15.88 -1.03
CA GLN A 405 -5.84 15.28 -1.02
C GLN A 405 -4.83 16.38 -1.37
N LEU A 406 -3.90 16.64 -0.47
CA LEU A 406 -2.95 17.75 -0.61
C LEU A 406 -1.55 17.33 -0.16
N LEU A 407 -0.54 17.76 -0.91
CA LEU A 407 0.84 17.82 -0.47
C LEU A 407 1.30 19.28 -0.41
N LEU A 408 1.70 19.74 0.78
CA LEU A 408 2.47 20.96 0.95
C LEU A 408 3.96 20.61 0.88
N ALA A 409 4.63 21.04 -0.19
CA ALA A 409 6.07 20.87 -0.36
C ALA A 409 6.77 22.22 -0.25
N ALA A 410 7.87 22.31 0.50
CA ALA A 410 8.68 23.51 0.64
C ALA A 410 10.17 23.20 0.47
N THR A 411 10.93 24.15 -0.10
CA THR A 411 12.39 24.01 -0.20
C THR A 411 13.10 24.28 1.12
N GLY A 412 12.47 25.01 2.05
CA GLY A 412 13.00 25.29 3.37
C GLY A 412 12.08 24.78 4.49
N ASP A 413 12.30 25.30 5.70
CA ASP A 413 11.55 24.92 6.89
C ASP A 413 10.03 25.09 6.74
N ILE A 414 9.28 24.19 7.38
CA ILE A 414 7.83 24.32 7.59
C ILE A 414 7.56 24.27 9.09
N VAL A 415 6.99 25.34 9.65
CA VAL A 415 6.70 25.44 11.08
C VAL A 415 5.20 25.26 11.31
N ILE A 416 4.82 24.18 11.97
CA ILE A 416 3.46 23.86 12.38
C ILE A 416 3.17 24.57 13.70
N GLN A 417 2.19 25.47 13.69
CA GLN A 417 1.86 26.31 14.83
C GLN A 417 0.51 25.96 15.46
N ARG A 418 -0.30 25.09 14.84
CA ARG A 418 -1.61 24.64 15.38
C ARG A 418 -1.98 23.25 14.89
N ASP A 419 -3.07 22.72 15.43
CA ASP A 419 -3.66 21.46 14.99
C ASP A 419 -4.03 21.50 13.51
N LEU A 420 -3.95 20.33 12.87
CA LEU A 420 -4.34 20.08 11.49
C LEU A 420 -5.03 18.73 11.50
N THR A 421 -6.37 18.71 11.41
CA THR A 421 -7.15 17.46 11.52
C THR A 421 -7.99 17.19 10.27
N TYR A 422 -8.33 15.92 10.06
CA TYR A 422 -9.16 15.45 8.96
C TYR A 422 -10.65 15.53 9.29
N GLU A 423 -11.43 16.03 8.33
CA GLU A 423 -12.88 15.91 8.39
C GLU A 423 -13.32 14.44 8.19
N GLY A 424 -14.19 13.94 9.05
CA GLY A 424 -14.91 12.68 8.83
C GLY A 424 -14.07 11.40 8.90
N TYR A 425 -12.87 11.43 9.50
CA TYR A 425 -12.03 10.25 9.69
C TYR A 425 -12.76 9.14 10.49
N PRO A 426 -12.62 7.84 10.16
CA PRO A 426 -11.85 7.26 9.04
C PRO A 426 -12.64 7.16 7.72
N ASN A 427 -13.91 7.56 7.68
CA ASN A 427 -14.82 7.35 6.54
C ASN A 427 -14.73 8.47 5.49
N SER A 428 -13.52 8.94 5.21
CA SER A 428 -13.23 10.04 4.29
C SER A 428 -12.00 9.72 3.44
N GLN A 429 -11.86 10.41 2.30
CA GLN A 429 -10.78 10.21 1.32
C GLN A 429 -9.68 11.27 1.42
N ASN A 430 -9.65 11.99 2.54
CA ASN A 430 -8.72 13.07 2.76
C ASN A 430 -7.36 12.59 3.22
N VAL A 431 -6.33 13.28 2.72
CA VAL A 431 -4.95 13.03 3.12
C VAL A 431 -4.15 14.31 2.96
N PHE A 432 -3.26 14.55 3.91
CA PHE A 432 -2.38 15.70 3.91
C PHE A 432 -0.92 15.25 4.05
N GLY A 433 -0.10 15.68 3.11
CA GLY A 433 1.35 15.51 3.14
C GLY A 433 2.02 16.85 3.43
N ILE A 434 3.08 16.81 4.24
CA ILE A 434 4.00 17.92 4.49
C ILE A 434 5.38 17.44 4.07
N TYR A 435 6.06 18.16 3.20
CA TYR A 435 7.38 17.80 2.70
C TYR A 435 8.32 19.01 2.69
N SER A 436 9.34 19.00 3.55
CA SER A 436 10.46 19.94 3.49
C SER A 436 11.67 19.25 2.86
N SER A 437 12.09 19.71 1.67
CA SER A 437 13.19 19.06 0.93
C SER A 437 14.57 19.54 1.34
N GLY A 438 14.70 20.79 1.77
CA GLY A 438 15.97 21.39 2.19
C GLY A 438 16.02 21.82 3.66
N GLY A 439 14.90 21.78 4.39
CA GLY A 439 14.81 22.21 5.79
C GLY A 439 14.27 21.15 6.74
N SER A 440 13.82 21.61 7.90
CA SER A 440 13.13 20.81 8.91
C SER A 440 11.63 21.07 8.92
N VAL A 441 10.86 20.12 9.44
CA VAL A 441 9.48 20.38 9.85
C VAL A 441 9.50 20.59 11.37
N ARG A 442 8.98 21.72 11.85
CA ARG A 442 9.10 22.09 13.27
C ARG A 442 7.74 22.33 13.88
N VAL A 443 7.53 21.89 15.11
CA VAL A 443 6.37 22.27 15.91
C VAL A 443 6.74 23.52 16.68
N GLY A 444 6.16 24.64 16.28
CA GLY A 444 6.53 25.95 16.79
C GLY A 444 6.09 26.22 18.23
N GLY A 445 6.67 27.25 18.83
CA GLY A 445 6.36 27.66 20.21
C GLY A 445 4.91 28.06 20.45
N THR A 446 4.17 28.46 19.40
CA THR A 446 2.74 28.85 19.54
C THR A 446 1.77 27.67 19.39
N ALA A 447 2.27 26.46 19.16
CA ALA A 447 1.46 25.24 19.14
C ALA A 447 0.73 25.04 20.49
N PRO A 448 -0.55 24.64 20.48
CA PRO A 448 -1.28 24.38 21.71
C PRO A 448 -0.83 23.07 22.37
N ASP A 449 -1.00 22.99 23.69
CA ASP A 449 -0.84 21.73 24.42
C ASP A 449 -1.81 20.66 23.88
N ASN A 450 -1.40 19.39 23.99
CA ASN A 450 -2.11 18.24 23.43
C ASN A 450 -2.39 18.39 21.93
N MET A 451 -1.33 18.50 21.12
CA MET A 451 -1.43 18.81 19.69
C MET A 451 -1.93 17.61 18.88
N ASN A 452 -2.77 17.87 17.88
CA ASN A 452 -3.31 16.87 16.97
C ASN A 452 -2.91 17.19 15.53
N LEU A 453 -2.16 16.27 14.92
CA LEU A 453 -1.69 16.37 13.54
C LEU A 453 -2.11 15.12 12.77
N ASP A 454 -2.97 15.31 11.78
CA ASP A 454 -3.31 14.31 10.78
C ASP A 454 -2.51 14.63 9.50
N ALA A 455 -1.33 14.04 9.35
CA ALA A 455 -0.46 14.26 8.20
C ALA A 455 0.62 13.18 8.02
N PHE A 456 1.08 13.03 6.78
CA PHE A 456 2.35 12.41 6.45
C PHE A 456 3.43 13.47 6.34
N VAL A 457 4.40 13.47 7.24
CA VAL A 457 5.44 14.49 7.37
C VAL A 457 6.77 13.97 6.84
N MET A 458 7.47 14.76 6.03
CA MET A 458 8.77 14.42 5.50
C MET A 458 9.73 15.61 5.59
N ALA A 459 10.92 15.40 6.16
CA ALA A 459 11.98 16.39 6.27
C ALA A 459 13.31 15.78 5.81
N THR A 460 13.71 16.05 4.55
CA THR A 460 14.89 15.42 3.92
C THR A 460 16.08 16.37 3.80
N GLY A 461 16.00 17.57 4.38
CA GLY A 461 17.13 18.48 4.41
C GLY A 461 18.39 17.83 5.01
N ALA A 462 19.57 18.42 4.76
CA ALA A 462 20.83 17.88 5.25
C ALA A 462 20.86 17.70 6.79
N ALA A 463 20.13 18.57 7.51
CA ALA A 463 19.87 18.48 8.95
C ALA A 463 18.35 18.36 9.23
N GLY A 464 17.59 17.89 8.25
CA GLY A 464 16.13 17.81 8.28
C GLY A 464 15.65 16.89 9.40
N SER A 465 14.81 17.43 10.28
CA SER A 465 14.19 16.68 11.37
C SER A 465 12.73 17.11 11.52
N PHE A 466 11.92 16.24 12.13
CA PHE A 466 10.60 16.62 12.63
C PHE A 466 10.68 16.83 14.15
N THR A 467 10.84 18.08 14.58
CA THR A 467 11.21 18.40 15.97
C THR A 467 10.30 19.45 16.60
N VAL A 468 10.26 19.50 17.92
CA VAL A 468 9.55 20.54 18.67
C VAL A 468 10.52 21.66 19.04
N ASP A 469 10.17 22.91 18.73
CA ASP A 469 10.94 24.07 19.15
C ASP A 469 10.95 24.15 20.68
N GLY A 470 12.14 24.29 21.27
CA GLY A 470 12.29 24.39 22.72
C GLY A 470 11.93 23.11 23.49
N TYR A 471 11.96 21.93 22.85
CA TYR A 471 11.56 20.64 23.44
C TYR A 471 12.19 20.35 24.81
N GLY A 472 13.42 20.84 25.05
CA GLY A 472 14.19 20.64 26.29
C GLY A 472 13.97 21.67 27.39
N SER A 473 12.95 22.53 27.27
CA SER A 473 12.69 23.63 28.20
C SER A 473 11.21 23.75 28.55
N GLY A 474 10.90 24.47 29.63
CA GLY A 474 9.53 24.70 30.10
C GLY A 474 8.92 23.50 30.84
N SER A 475 7.59 23.43 30.88
CA SER A 475 6.84 22.31 31.45
C SER A 475 6.51 21.26 30.39
N SER A 476 5.99 20.11 30.83
CA SER A 476 5.29 19.20 29.91
C SER A 476 4.10 19.91 29.25
N ARG A 477 3.91 19.66 27.95
CA ARG A 477 2.87 20.19 27.07
C ARG A 477 1.81 19.13 26.71
N GLY A 478 1.78 18.04 27.49
CA GLY A 478 0.92 16.89 27.23
C GLY A 478 1.46 16.00 26.10
N THR A 479 0.55 15.46 25.28
CA THR A 479 0.88 14.48 24.24
C THR A 479 0.74 15.06 22.84
N PHE A 480 1.70 14.76 21.97
CA PHE A 480 1.59 14.98 20.53
C PHE A 480 0.95 13.76 19.86
N ASN A 481 -0.26 13.96 19.33
CA ASN A 481 -1.00 12.93 18.60
C ASN A 481 -0.74 13.09 17.11
N LEU A 482 0.00 12.15 16.52
CA LEU A 482 0.21 12.07 15.08
C LEU A 482 -0.63 10.93 14.51
N ARG A 483 -1.42 11.23 13.49
CA ARG A 483 -2.00 10.23 12.60
C ARG A 483 -1.42 10.39 11.20
N GLY A 484 -0.81 9.32 10.68
CA GLY A 484 -0.12 9.34 9.39
C GLY A 484 1.26 8.72 9.52
N GLY A 485 2.30 9.50 9.24
CA GLY A 485 3.67 9.02 9.31
C GLY A 485 4.68 10.15 9.30
N MET A 486 5.92 9.86 9.69
CA MET A 486 7.02 10.81 9.67
C MET A 486 8.28 10.19 9.07
N VAL A 487 8.96 10.96 8.23
CA VAL A 487 10.17 10.58 7.52
C VAL A 487 11.19 11.69 7.69
N GLU A 488 12.36 11.41 8.22
CA GLU A 488 13.34 12.45 8.55
C GLU A 488 14.79 12.03 8.28
N SER A 489 15.64 13.01 7.99
CA SER A 489 17.09 12.81 7.87
C SER A 489 17.72 12.50 9.22
N TYR A 490 17.32 13.25 10.26
CA TYR A 490 17.77 13.11 11.64
C TYR A 490 16.57 13.07 12.56
N TYR A 491 16.66 12.30 13.65
CA TYR A 491 15.56 12.16 14.59
C TYR A 491 15.29 13.45 15.38
N GLY A 492 14.11 14.02 15.21
CA GLY A 492 13.68 15.20 15.96
C GLY A 492 13.13 14.88 17.36
N ALA A 493 13.51 15.70 18.34
CA ALA A 493 13.07 15.52 19.72
C ALA A 493 11.77 16.29 20.00
N PHE A 494 10.84 15.65 20.70
CA PHE A 494 9.55 16.25 21.06
C PHE A 494 9.48 16.76 22.49
N GLY A 495 10.30 16.18 23.37
CA GLY A 495 10.35 16.47 24.79
C GLY A 495 11.51 15.74 25.46
N THR A 496 11.68 15.97 26.75
CA THR A 496 12.66 15.25 27.57
C THR A 496 11.97 14.40 28.63
N PHE A 497 12.72 13.46 29.19
CA PHE A 497 12.26 12.61 30.28
C PHE A 497 13.34 12.50 31.36
N ASN A 498 12.92 12.21 32.58
CA ASN A 498 13.82 11.90 33.68
C ASN A 498 14.40 10.49 33.46
N SER A 499 15.72 10.39 33.29
CA SER A 499 16.44 9.15 32.93
C SER A 499 16.47 8.08 34.02
N THR A 500 16.00 8.39 35.23
CA THR A 500 15.90 7.44 36.34
C THR A 500 14.47 6.93 36.50
N THR A 501 13.46 7.80 36.35
CA THR A 501 12.04 7.47 36.60
C THR A 501 11.22 7.23 35.34
N GLY A 502 11.74 7.59 34.15
CA GLY A 502 11.01 7.51 32.88
C GLY A 502 9.90 8.55 32.71
N GLN A 503 9.64 9.41 33.71
CA GLN A 503 8.60 10.43 33.66
C GLN A 503 8.96 11.56 32.70
N GLN A 504 7.96 12.08 31.96
CA GLN A 504 8.15 13.20 31.05
C GLN A 504 8.47 14.49 31.84
N ALA A 505 9.48 15.24 31.40
CA ALA A 505 9.93 16.46 32.07
C ALA A 505 9.53 17.73 31.30
N THR A 506 9.76 17.76 29.98
CA THR A 506 9.51 18.95 29.13
C THR A 506 8.92 18.54 27.78
N GLY A 507 8.35 19.51 27.04
CA GLY A 507 7.86 19.28 25.68
C GLY A 507 6.67 18.31 25.63
N TYR A 508 6.53 17.55 24.54
CA TYR A 508 5.42 16.61 24.34
C TYR A 508 5.84 15.13 24.52
N GLY A 509 4.91 14.33 25.05
CA GLY A 509 4.90 12.88 24.88
C GLY A 509 4.47 12.52 23.45
N ARG A 510 4.59 11.25 23.05
CA ARG A 510 4.36 10.83 21.66
C ARG A 510 3.31 9.74 21.59
N THR A 511 2.27 9.94 20.79
CA THR A 511 1.31 8.88 20.43
C THR A 511 1.11 8.93 18.92
N PHE A 512 1.81 8.06 18.20
CA PHE A 512 1.80 8.06 16.75
C PHE A 512 1.07 6.82 16.25
N MET A 513 0.11 7.05 15.36
CA MET A 513 -0.74 6.01 14.77
C MET A 513 -0.67 6.10 13.26
N TYR A 514 -0.44 4.98 12.60
CA TYR A 514 -0.42 4.92 11.16
C TYR A 514 -1.82 5.11 10.58
N ASP A 515 -1.94 5.86 9.48
CA ASP A 515 -3.20 5.95 8.75
C ASP A 515 -3.42 4.68 7.90
N ARG A 516 -4.14 3.73 8.48
CA ARG A 516 -4.44 2.42 7.88
C ARG A 516 -5.37 2.46 6.67
N ARG A 517 -5.87 3.63 6.25
CA ARG A 517 -6.72 3.75 5.05
C ARG A 517 -5.99 3.47 3.75
N GLY A 518 -4.65 3.48 3.76
CA GLY A 518 -3.83 3.25 2.57
C GLY A 518 -3.90 4.38 1.53
N ILE A 519 -4.31 5.58 1.97
CA ILE A 519 -4.40 6.77 1.13
C ILE A 519 -3.08 7.54 1.27
N ILE A 520 -2.42 7.79 0.15
CA ILE A 520 -1.10 8.44 0.10
C ILE A 520 -1.28 9.88 -0.40
N PRO A 521 -0.61 10.89 0.21
CA PRO A 521 -0.66 12.24 -0.33
C PRO A 521 -0.19 12.28 -1.79
N PRO A 522 -0.84 13.08 -2.65
CA PRO A 522 -0.48 13.17 -4.06
C PRO A 522 0.96 13.68 -4.19
N TYR A 523 1.74 13.06 -5.08
CA TYR A 523 3.16 13.38 -5.29
C TYR A 523 4.04 13.25 -4.04
N TYR A 524 3.60 12.56 -2.99
CA TYR A 524 4.47 12.27 -1.85
C TYR A 524 5.67 11.44 -2.32
N PRO A 525 6.89 11.72 -1.85
CA PRO A 525 8.05 11.00 -2.35
C PRO A 525 7.98 9.49 -2.11
N VAL A 526 8.50 8.73 -3.07
CA VAL A 526 8.54 7.26 -3.02
C VAL A 526 9.96 6.76 -2.73
N THR A 527 10.07 5.64 -2.01
CA THR A 527 11.35 4.99 -1.70
C THR A 527 12.04 4.54 -2.98
N ASN A 528 13.36 4.47 -3.01
CA ASN A 528 14.10 3.86 -4.15
C ASN A 528 13.96 2.33 -4.21
N ARG A 529 13.37 1.71 -3.18
CA ARG A 529 13.15 0.27 -3.10
C ARG A 529 11.89 -0.09 -3.88
N PHE A 530 12.07 -0.86 -4.95
CA PHE A 530 10.94 -1.58 -5.52
C PHE A 530 10.54 -2.72 -4.58
N THR A 531 9.26 -3.02 -4.52
CA THR A 531 8.72 -4.20 -3.87
C THR A 531 8.03 -5.02 -4.95
N ALA A 532 8.33 -6.31 -5.00
CA ALA A 532 7.65 -7.23 -5.91
C ALA A 532 6.19 -7.37 -5.50
N ASN A 533 5.27 -7.06 -6.40
CA ASN A 533 3.86 -7.37 -6.20
C ASN A 533 3.68 -8.88 -6.32
N ALA A 534 2.72 -9.44 -5.57
CA ALA A 534 2.37 -10.85 -5.71
C ALA A 534 1.82 -11.09 -7.13
N PRO A 535 2.54 -11.86 -7.98
CA PRO A 535 2.05 -12.14 -9.33
C PRO A 535 0.89 -13.14 -9.25
N SER A 536 -0.12 -12.96 -10.10
CA SER A 536 -1.24 -13.89 -10.20
C SER A 536 -1.42 -14.35 -11.64
N ALA A 537 -1.52 -15.67 -11.83
CA ALA A 537 -1.80 -16.27 -13.12
C ALA A 537 -3.33 -16.35 -13.29
N ARG A 538 -3.84 -15.82 -14.40
CA ARG A 538 -5.27 -15.81 -14.72
C ARG A 538 -5.54 -16.63 -15.97
N THR A 539 -6.50 -17.56 -15.90
CA THR A 539 -6.99 -18.32 -17.06
C THR A 539 -7.84 -17.42 -17.96
N LEU A 540 -7.60 -17.47 -19.27
CA LEU A 540 -8.41 -16.78 -20.29
C LEU A 540 -9.26 -17.76 -21.10
N ALA A 541 -8.75 -18.96 -21.35
CA ALA A 541 -9.50 -20.03 -22.00
C ALA A 541 -9.19 -21.38 -21.39
N TRP A 542 -10.19 -22.26 -21.40
CA TRP A 542 -10.13 -23.63 -20.89
C TRP A 542 -10.79 -24.56 -21.90
N ARG A 543 -10.18 -25.72 -22.16
CA ARG A 543 -10.79 -26.81 -22.93
C ARG A 543 -10.36 -28.16 -22.40
N GLU A 544 -11.24 -29.15 -22.51
CA GLU A 544 -10.89 -30.56 -22.38
C GLU A 544 -10.23 -31.03 -23.68
N LEU A 545 -9.24 -31.93 -23.59
CA LEU A 545 -8.47 -32.46 -24.72
C LEU A 545 -8.88 -33.88 -25.11
#